data_AF-A0A523DT05-F1
#
_entry.id   AF-A0A523DT05-F1
#
_cell.length_a   1.000
_cell.length_b   1.000
_cell.length_c   1.000
_cell.angle_alpha   90.00
_cell.angle_beta   90.00
_cell.angle_gamma   90.00
#
_symmetry.space_group_name_H-M   'P 1'
#
loop_
_entity.id
_entity.type
_entity.pdbx_description
1 polymer ?
#
loop_
_entity_poly.entity_id
_entity_poly.type
_entity_poly.pdbx_seq_one_letter_code
_entity_poly.pdbx_strand_id
1 'polypeptide(L)'
;MPCASCHSPPDTREPGAVTTTTTTEAFTPREVTAADIPPDIHEDSWARPPTITRESLDAEDQRAFDIIVNSDSRYATGLRGPIGMWMYSPRMAEHIFPASTYLRYGTDGARDQRLTELAILTTARELDSQYEWTAHEPLARKAGLEEELIELLRFGRPLADAGALPGLGERERTIIRVARELINEPKVSAAAFVEAQRLFGKKGVGYYTFVNYTLKMFDVQRTPGSTLLLPLP
;
A
#
# COMPACT_ATOMS: atom_id res chain seq x y z
N MET A 1 65.27 -51.69 4.05
CA MET A 1 64.15 -51.13 3.25
C MET A 1 63.08 -50.65 4.21
N PRO A 2 62.56 -49.43 4.04
CA PRO A 2 61.75 -48.72 5.03
C PRO A 2 60.24 -48.92 4.80
N CYS A 3 59.43 -48.77 5.84
CA CYS A 3 58.06 -48.29 5.71
C CYS A 3 57.82 -47.26 6.82
N ALA A 4 57.85 -45.99 6.43
CA ALA A 4 57.58 -44.85 7.29
C ALA A 4 56.07 -44.56 7.23
N SER A 5 55.40 -44.58 8.38
CA SER A 5 54.02 -44.13 8.51
C SER A 5 53.98 -42.62 8.74
N CYS A 6 53.61 -41.87 7.71
CA CYS A 6 53.37 -40.43 7.75
C CYS A 6 52.17 -40.10 8.63
N HIS A 7 52.36 -39.30 9.67
CA HIS A 7 51.29 -38.56 10.34
C HIS A 7 51.29 -37.12 9.79
N SER A 8 50.20 -36.70 9.15
CA SER A 8 49.97 -35.30 8.80
C SER A 8 49.10 -34.64 9.88
N PRO A 9 49.37 -33.39 10.28
CA PRO A 9 48.55 -32.68 11.26
C PRO A 9 47.25 -32.15 10.62
N PRO A 10 46.19 -31.90 11.42
CA PRO A 10 44.93 -31.37 10.93
C PRO A 10 45.05 -29.89 10.53
N ASP A 11 44.50 -29.57 9.35
CA ASP A 11 44.39 -28.23 8.77
C ASP A 11 43.41 -27.39 9.60
N THR A 12 43.92 -26.42 10.35
CA THR A 12 43.12 -25.43 11.08
C THR A 12 42.86 -24.23 10.16
N ARG A 13 41.89 -24.37 9.26
CA ARG A 13 41.31 -23.21 8.56
C ARG A 13 40.11 -22.67 9.33
N GLU A 14 40.27 -21.46 9.87
CA GLU A 14 39.15 -20.65 10.34
C GLU A 14 38.15 -20.43 9.18
N PRO A 15 36.84 -20.56 9.43
CA PRO A 15 35.85 -20.17 8.44
C PRO A 15 35.89 -18.64 8.30
N GLY A 16 36.41 -18.17 7.16
CA GLY A 16 36.41 -16.77 6.80
C GLY A 16 34.99 -16.20 6.87
N ALA A 17 34.84 -15.07 7.55
CA ALA A 17 33.59 -14.32 7.60
C ALA A 17 33.14 -14.00 6.17
N VAL A 18 32.05 -14.64 5.73
CA VAL A 18 31.34 -14.23 4.52
C VAL A 18 30.59 -12.96 4.88
N THR A 19 31.23 -11.82 4.67
CA THR A 19 30.55 -10.54 4.65
C THR A 19 29.69 -10.50 3.39
N THR A 20 28.45 -10.98 3.49
CA THR A 20 27.46 -10.82 2.43
C THR A 20 27.08 -9.35 2.39
N THR A 21 27.81 -8.56 1.61
CA THR A 21 27.40 -7.20 1.27
C THR A 21 26.18 -7.33 0.38
N THR A 22 24.98 -7.33 0.97
CA THR A 22 23.73 -7.25 0.21
C THR A 22 23.62 -5.84 -0.35
N THR A 23 24.25 -5.60 -1.50
CA THR A 23 23.97 -4.43 -2.31
C THR A 23 22.50 -4.50 -2.68
N THR A 24 21.66 -3.73 -1.98
CA THR A 24 20.26 -3.55 -2.37
C THR A 24 20.29 -2.77 -3.67
N GLU A 25 20.02 -3.44 -4.78
CA GLU A 25 19.85 -2.79 -6.07
C GLU A 25 18.71 -1.76 -5.93
N ALA A 26 18.98 -0.51 -6.32
CA ALA A 26 18.02 0.57 -6.16
C ALA A 26 16.83 0.35 -7.11
N PHE A 27 15.60 0.47 -6.59
CA PHE A 27 14.40 0.39 -7.41
C PHE A 27 14.35 1.55 -8.40
N THR A 28 14.13 1.25 -9.68
CA THR A 28 13.93 2.25 -10.73
C THR A 28 12.46 2.29 -11.13
N PRO A 29 11.76 3.43 -10.93
CA PRO A 29 10.40 3.61 -11.42
C PRO A 29 10.27 3.35 -12.93
N ARG A 30 9.17 2.71 -13.33
CA ARG A 30 8.85 2.47 -14.74
C ARG A 30 7.83 3.48 -15.23
N GLU A 31 8.03 4.07 -16.41
CA GLU A 31 7.00 4.90 -17.04
C GLU A 31 5.88 4.04 -17.63
N VAL A 32 4.63 4.51 -17.50
CA VAL A 32 3.47 3.95 -18.17
C VAL A 32 3.38 4.51 -19.58
N THR A 33 3.30 3.63 -20.55
CA THR A 33 3.14 3.97 -21.97
C THR A 33 1.72 3.62 -22.43
N ALA A 34 1.32 4.13 -23.60
CA ALA A 34 0.03 3.74 -24.20
C ALA A 34 -0.05 2.23 -24.47
N ALA A 35 1.08 1.56 -24.71
CA ALA A 35 1.13 0.11 -24.93
C ALA A 35 0.86 -0.71 -23.65
N ASP A 36 0.97 -0.10 -22.47
CA ASP A 36 0.68 -0.74 -21.19
C ASP A 36 -0.82 -0.79 -20.89
N ILE A 37 -1.64 0.01 -21.57
CA ILE A 37 -3.07 0.15 -21.27
C ILE A 37 -3.84 -0.98 -21.98
N PRO A 38 -4.55 -1.86 -21.24
CA PRO A 38 -5.37 -2.89 -21.85
C PRO A 38 -6.48 -2.30 -22.75
N PRO A 39 -6.85 -2.99 -23.84
CA PRO A 39 -7.79 -2.46 -24.85
C PRO A 39 -9.22 -2.28 -24.33
N ASP A 40 -9.56 -2.87 -23.19
CA ASP A 40 -10.86 -2.75 -22.52
C ASP A 40 -10.89 -1.64 -21.45
N ILE A 41 -9.86 -0.81 -21.36
CA ILE A 41 -9.82 0.36 -20.48
C ILE A 41 -10.31 1.61 -21.21
N HIS A 42 -11.24 2.32 -20.57
CA HIS A 42 -11.73 3.60 -21.05
C HIS A 42 -10.81 4.74 -20.62
N GLU A 43 -10.45 5.64 -21.54
CA GLU A 43 -9.51 6.75 -21.27
C GLU A 43 -10.06 7.81 -20.29
N ASP A 44 -11.39 7.96 -20.20
CA ASP A 44 -12.03 8.96 -19.35
C ASP A 44 -12.03 8.57 -17.87
N SER A 45 -12.01 7.28 -17.56
CA SER A 45 -11.96 6.73 -16.20
C SER A 45 -10.62 6.11 -15.83
N TRP A 46 -9.82 5.73 -16.85
CA TRP A 46 -8.68 4.83 -16.73
C TRP A 46 -9.06 3.53 -16.02
N ALA A 47 -10.24 3.00 -16.30
CA ALA A 47 -10.75 1.74 -15.76
C ALA A 47 -11.61 1.01 -16.80
N ARG A 48 -12.00 -0.23 -16.51
CA ARG A 48 -12.87 -1.05 -17.38
C ARG A 48 -14.21 -0.39 -17.73
N PRO A 49 -14.89 0.35 -16.83
CA PRO A 49 -16.10 1.06 -17.18
C PRO A 49 -15.81 2.58 -17.33
N PRO A 50 -16.60 3.33 -18.14
CA PRO A 50 -16.38 4.77 -18.35
C PRO A 50 -16.63 5.60 -17.08
N THR A 51 -16.39 6.90 -17.13
CA THR A 51 -16.68 7.79 -16.00
C THR A 51 -18.18 8.08 -15.91
N ILE A 52 -18.78 7.87 -14.73
CA ILE A 52 -20.16 8.31 -14.47
C ILE A 52 -20.20 9.84 -14.40
N THR A 53 -21.10 10.43 -15.18
CA THR A 53 -21.38 11.88 -15.10
C THR A 53 -22.59 12.15 -14.22
N ARG A 54 -22.64 13.33 -13.62
CA ARG A 54 -23.78 13.75 -12.80
C ARG A 54 -25.08 13.69 -13.60
N GLU A 55 -25.04 14.08 -14.87
CA GLU A 55 -26.19 14.17 -15.77
C GLU A 55 -26.73 12.78 -16.17
N SER A 56 -25.90 11.73 -16.11
CA SER A 56 -26.34 10.36 -16.37
C SER A 56 -27.13 9.72 -15.22
N LEU A 57 -27.13 10.36 -14.04
CA LEU A 57 -27.79 9.86 -12.83
C LEU A 57 -29.18 10.46 -12.66
N ASP A 58 -30.07 9.69 -12.02
CA ASP A 58 -31.36 10.23 -11.58
C ASP A 58 -31.22 11.22 -10.41
N ALA A 59 -32.32 11.86 -10.01
CA ALA A 59 -32.28 12.87 -8.97
C ALA A 59 -31.92 12.32 -7.57
N GLU A 60 -32.10 11.02 -7.31
CA GLU A 60 -31.69 10.39 -6.06
C GLU A 60 -30.19 10.15 -6.04
N ASP A 61 -29.65 9.58 -7.11
CA ASP A 61 -28.24 9.25 -7.23
C ASP A 61 -27.35 10.47 -7.46
N GLN A 62 -27.88 11.55 -8.05
CA GLN A 62 -27.18 12.84 -8.12
C GLN A 62 -26.79 13.37 -6.74
N ARG A 63 -27.55 13.06 -5.67
CA ARG A 63 -27.18 13.48 -4.31
C ARG A 63 -25.90 12.80 -3.84
N ALA A 64 -25.73 11.51 -4.14
CA ALA A 64 -24.50 10.78 -3.82
C ALA A 64 -23.30 11.34 -4.60
N PHE A 65 -23.52 11.72 -5.87
CA PHE A 65 -22.50 12.42 -6.65
C PHE A 65 -22.09 13.74 -6.01
N ASP A 66 -23.05 14.56 -5.59
CA ASP A 66 -22.80 15.89 -5.01
C ASP A 66 -22.10 15.85 -3.64
N ILE A 67 -22.28 14.77 -2.88
CA ILE A 67 -21.50 14.52 -1.64
C ILE A 67 -20.00 14.39 -1.94
N ILE A 68 -19.66 13.80 -3.09
CA ILE A 68 -18.29 13.52 -3.48
C ILE A 68 -17.69 14.67 -4.28
N VAL A 69 -18.43 15.19 -5.25
CA VAL A 69 -17.98 16.22 -6.20
C VAL A 69 -18.66 17.54 -5.85
N ASN A 70 -17.97 18.32 -5.03
CA ASN A 70 -18.35 19.68 -4.63
C ASN A 70 -17.09 20.51 -4.39
N SER A 71 -17.25 21.83 -4.23
CA SER A 71 -16.14 22.79 -4.10
C SER A 71 -15.19 22.50 -2.94
N ASP A 72 -15.70 21.90 -1.87
CA ASP A 72 -14.93 21.69 -0.63
C ASP A 72 -14.27 20.31 -0.61
N SER A 73 -14.59 19.46 -1.59
CA SER A 73 -14.06 18.12 -1.71
C SER A 73 -12.75 18.08 -2.49
N ARG A 74 -11.87 17.13 -2.11
CA ARG A 74 -10.69 16.77 -2.92
C ARG A 74 -11.03 16.23 -4.31
N TYR A 75 -12.31 15.98 -4.60
CA TYR A 75 -12.84 15.59 -5.91
C TYR A 75 -13.64 16.72 -6.60
N ALA A 76 -13.40 17.99 -6.26
CA ALA A 76 -14.05 19.14 -6.89
C ALA A 76 -13.95 19.15 -8.43
N THR A 77 -12.87 18.59 -8.99
CA THR A 77 -12.66 18.50 -10.45
C THR A 77 -13.24 17.24 -11.09
N GLY A 78 -14.00 16.45 -10.34
CA GLY A 78 -14.64 15.22 -10.81
C GLY A 78 -14.09 13.93 -10.21
N LEU A 79 -14.80 12.85 -10.54
CA LEU A 79 -14.52 11.49 -10.11
C LEU A 79 -13.22 10.96 -10.75
N ARG A 80 -12.47 10.16 -10.00
CA ARG A 80 -11.25 9.49 -10.48
C ARG A 80 -10.87 8.33 -9.56
N GLY A 81 -10.14 7.36 -10.10
CA GLY A 81 -9.63 6.23 -9.34
C GLY A 81 -10.74 5.42 -8.66
N PRO A 82 -10.52 4.89 -7.44
CA PRO A 82 -11.48 4.00 -6.79
C PRO A 82 -12.82 4.68 -6.46
N ILE A 83 -12.82 6.00 -6.23
CA ILE A 83 -14.05 6.76 -5.93
C ILE A 83 -14.97 6.83 -7.15
N GLY A 84 -14.40 6.96 -8.35
CA GLY A 84 -15.20 6.90 -9.59
C GLY A 84 -15.87 5.54 -9.76
N MET A 85 -15.17 4.46 -9.38
CA MET A 85 -15.72 3.12 -9.45
C MET A 85 -16.83 2.87 -8.42
N TRP A 86 -16.73 3.47 -7.23
CA TRP A 86 -17.81 3.39 -6.24
C TRP A 86 -19.11 4.04 -6.72
N MET A 87 -19.04 5.04 -7.61
CA MET A 87 -20.24 5.71 -8.15
C MET A 87 -21.10 4.80 -9.04
N TYR A 88 -20.60 3.64 -9.47
CA TYR A 88 -21.45 2.60 -10.09
C TYR A 88 -22.46 1.99 -9.10
N SER A 89 -22.33 2.28 -7.81
CA SER A 89 -23.35 2.05 -6.79
C SER A 89 -23.52 3.33 -5.95
N PRO A 90 -24.32 4.31 -6.41
CA PRO A 90 -24.41 5.63 -5.77
C PRO A 90 -24.81 5.57 -4.29
N ARG A 91 -25.77 4.71 -3.93
CA ARG A 91 -26.17 4.50 -2.53
C ARG A 91 -25.03 3.95 -1.66
N MET A 92 -24.18 3.09 -2.21
CA MET A 92 -22.98 2.64 -1.50
C MET A 92 -21.96 3.77 -1.39
N ALA A 93 -21.73 4.52 -2.48
CA ALA A 93 -20.80 5.64 -2.54
C ALA A 93 -21.12 6.72 -1.49
N GLU A 94 -22.41 7.05 -1.34
CA GLU A 94 -22.95 7.97 -0.32
C GLU A 94 -22.49 7.61 1.10
N HIS A 95 -22.48 6.32 1.44
CA HIS A 95 -22.10 5.87 2.77
C HIS A 95 -20.60 5.69 2.94
N ILE A 96 -19.93 5.11 1.93
CA ILE A 96 -18.52 4.75 2.07
C ILE A 96 -17.59 5.95 1.91
N PHE A 97 -17.98 6.99 1.16
CA PHE A 97 -17.12 8.15 0.96
C PHE A 97 -16.88 8.96 2.24
N PRO A 98 -17.90 9.35 3.04
CA PRO A 98 -17.68 9.98 4.33
C PRO A 98 -16.91 9.09 5.31
N ALA A 99 -17.23 7.79 5.34
CA ALA A 99 -16.50 6.82 6.16
C ALA A 99 -15.02 6.75 5.77
N SER A 100 -14.69 6.67 4.48
CA SER A 100 -13.31 6.67 3.98
C SER A 100 -12.55 7.94 4.39
N THR A 101 -13.21 9.10 4.33
CA THR A 101 -12.63 10.38 4.72
C THR A 101 -12.31 10.41 6.22
N TYR A 102 -13.24 9.95 7.07
CA TYR A 102 -13.00 9.81 8.51
C TYR A 102 -11.91 8.78 8.84
N LEU A 103 -11.89 7.64 8.16
CA LEU A 103 -10.90 6.59 8.39
C LEU A 103 -9.50 7.05 7.96
N ARG A 104 -9.38 7.88 6.92
CA ARG A 104 -8.11 8.44 6.45
C ARG A 104 -7.61 9.64 7.26
N TYR A 105 -8.49 10.56 7.64
CA TYR A 105 -8.07 11.84 8.24
C TYR A 105 -8.44 11.97 9.72
N GLY A 106 -9.34 11.13 10.22
CA GLY A 106 -9.88 11.27 11.57
C GLY A 106 -10.87 12.44 11.68
N THR A 107 -11.30 12.72 12.91
CA THR A 107 -12.07 13.93 13.21
C THR A 107 -11.16 15.14 13.05
N ASP A 108 -11.58 16.15 12.30
CA ASP A 108 -10.87 17.42 12.08
C ASP A 108 -9.41 17.27 11.61
N GLY A 109 -9.09 16.19 10.88
CA GLY A 109 -7.74 15.94 10.39
C GLY A 109 -6.74 15.48 11.45
N ALA A 110 -7.19 15.13 12.66
CA ALA A 110 -6.32 14.80 13.79
C ALA A 110 -5.55 13.46 13.66
N ARG A 111 -5.78 12.68 12.61
CA ARG A 111 -5.08 11.40 12.43
C ARG A 111 -3.65 11.61 11.96
N ASP A 112 -2.71 10.92 12.61
CA ASP A 112 -1.31 10.86 12.21
C ASP A 112 -1.18 10.35 10.77
N GLN A 113 -0.84 11.26 9.85
CA GLN A 113 -0.74 10.94 8.43
C GLN A 113 0.50 10.09 8.12
N ARG A 114 1.58 10.19 8.90
CA ARG A 114 2.76 9.34 8.70
C ARG A 114 2.41 7.88 8.96
N LEU A 115 1.74 7.59 10.08
CA LEU A 115 1.29 6.23 10.42
C LEU A 115 0.16 5.75 9.51
N THR A 116 -0.71 6.66 9.06
CA THR A 116 -1.77 6.33 8.09
C THR A 116 -1.17 5.87 6.76
N GLU A 117 -0.23 6.63 6.21
CA GLU A 117 0.42 6.27 4.94
C GLU A 117 1.29 5.01 5.07
N LEU A 118 1.91 4.76 6.23
CA LEU A 118 2.56 3.46 6.51
C LEU A 118 1.58 2.28 6.39
N ALA A 119 0.39 2.39 6.99
CA ALA A 119 -0.63 1.36 6.91
C ALA A 119 -1.13 1.15 5.47
N ILE A 120 -1.25 2.24 4.71
CA ILE A 120 -1.69 2.21 3.30
C ILE A 120 -0.64 1.52 2.43
N LEU A 121 0.62 1.95 2.51
CA LEU A 121 1.69 1.35 1.72
C LEU A 121 1.90 -0.12 2.08
N THR A 122 1.80 -0.49 3.37
CA THR A 122 1.84 -1.90 3.76
C THR A 122 0.70 -2.66 3.10
N THR A 123 -0.53 -2.18 3.21
CA THR A 123 -1.70 -2.81 2.58
C THR A 123 -1.56 -2.92 1.07
N ALA A 124 -1.08 -1.87 0.41
CA ALA A 124 -0.88 -1.83 -1.02
C ALA A 124 0.18 -2.84 -1.46
N ARG A 125 1.29 -2.97 -0.73
CA ARG A 125 2.30 -4.01 -1.01
C ARG A 125 1.73 -5.41 -0.85
N GLU A 126 1.11 -5.71 0.29
CA GLU A 126 0.61 -7.07 0.58
C GLU A 126 -0.49 -7.52 -0.39
N LEU A 127 -1.11 -6.56 -1.10
CA LEU A 127 -2.08 -6.81 -2.16
C LEU A 127 -1.49 -6.61 -3.56
N ASP A 128 -0.20 -6.35 -3.72
CA ASP A 128 0.45 -6.06 -5.01
C ASP A 128 -0.28 -4.98 -5.83
N SER A 129 -0.74 -3.94 -5.14
CA SER A 129 -1.56 -2.89 -5.75
C SER A 129 -0.71 -1.75 -6.26
N GLN A 130 -0.39 -1.85 -7.54
CA GLN A 130 0.40 -0.84 -8.25
C GLN A 130 -0.21 0.56 -8.18
N TYR A 131 -1.52 0.68 -8.41
CA TYR A 131 -2.20 1.96 -8.42
C TYR A 131 -2.15 2.62 -7.04
N GLU A 132 -2.52 1.86 -6.00
CA GLU A 132 -2.61 2.37 -4.63
C GLU A 132 -1.22 2.79 -4.14
N TRP A 133 -0.23 1.92 -4.33
CA TRP A 133 1.15 2.22 -3.96
C TRP A 133 1.66 3.48 -4.67
N THR A 134 1.54 3.56 -5.99
CA THR A 134 1.99 4.72 -6.78
C THR A 134 1.31 6.01 -6.33
N ALA A 135 0.02 5.97 -6.02
CA ALA A 135 -0.72 7.15 -5.59
C ALA A 135 -0.31 7.61 -4.18
N HIS A 136 0.13 6.69 -3.32
CA HIS A 136 0.37 6.96 -1.91
C HIS A 136 1.84 7.11 -1.54
N GLU A 137 2.79 6.57 -2.29
CA GLU A 137 4.22 6.73 -1.99
C GLU A 137 4.65 8.21 -1.90
N PRO A 138 4.26 9.11 -2.82
CA PRO A 138 4.56 10.54 -2.69
C PRO A 138 3.91 11.18 -1.45
N LEU A 139 2.73 10.70 -1.05
CA LEU A 139 2.00 11.20 0.12
C LEU A 139 2.67 10.73 1.42
N ALA A 140 3.15 9.50 1.46
CA ALA A 140 3.93 8.95 2.56
C ALA A 140 5.21 9.75 2.79
N ARG A 141 5.97 10.04 1.72
CA ARG A 141 7.16 10.90 1.80
C ARG A 141 6.80 12.30 2.31
N LYS A 142 5.74 12.90 1.77
CA LYS A 142 5.26 14.23 2.21
C LYS A 142 4.83 14.23 3.69
N ALA A 143 4.29 13.12 4.18
CA ALA A 143 3.92 12.94 5.58
C ALA A 143 5.11 12.63 6.50
N GLY A 144 6.32 12.51 5.96
CA GLY A 144 7.55 12.27 6.72
C GLY A 144 7.84 10.79 7.00
N LEU A 145 7.28 9.87 6.21
CA LEU A 145 7.68 8.46 6.27
C LEU A 145 9.09 8.31 5.69
N GLU A 146 9.94 7.61 6.42
CA GLU A 146 11.36 7.42 6.14
C GLU A 146 11.55 6.56 4.88
N GLU A 147 12.51 6.91 4.03
CA GLU A 147 12.74 6.18 2.78
C GLU A 147 13.09 4.72 3.05
N GLU A 148 13.83 4.44 4.11
CA GLU A 148 14.18 3.09 4.53
C GLU A 148 12.94 2.24 4.86
N LEU A 149 11.90 2.85 5.47
CA LEU A 149 10.63 2.17 5.70
C LEU A 149 9.88 1.94 4.39
N ILE A 150 9.89 2.93 3.49
CA ILE A 150 9.27 2.77 2.18
C ILE A 150 9.96 1.63 1.41
N GLU A 151 11.29 1.54 1.41
CA GLU A 151 12.06 0.44 0.81
C GLU A 151 11.76 -0.92 1.45
N LEU A 152 11.71 -0.97 2.78
CA LEU A 152 11.35 -2.18 3.53
C LEU A 152 9.99 -2.72 3.06
N LEU A 153 9.00 -1.83 2.95
CA LEU A 153 7.67 -2.18 2.48
C LEU A 153 7.66 -2.50 0.98
N ARG A 154 8.36 -1.72 0.15
CA ARG A 154 8.36 -1.87 -1.31
C ARG A 154 8.81 -3.26 -1.74
N PHE A 155 9.78 -3.82 -1.04
CA PHE A 155 10.30 -5.15 -1.31
C PHE A 155 9.69 -6.24 -0.44
N GLY A 156 8.66 -5.92 0.36
CA GLY A 156 7.99 -6.89 1.23
C GLY A 156 8.91 -7.58 2.23
N ARG A 157 9.98 -6.91 2.69
CA ARG A 157 11.01 -7.54 3.51
C ARG A 157 10.47 -7.98 4.88
N PRO A 158 10.92 -9.12 5.44
CA PRO A 158 10.54 -9.55 6.78
C PRO A 158 10.94 -8.53 7.84
N LEU A 159 10.07 -8.28 8.83
CA LEU A 159 10.37 -7.37 9.95
C LEU A 159 11.52 -7.86 10.84
N ALA A 160 11.79 -9.17 10.83
CA ALA A 160 12.90 -9.80 11.55
C ALA A 160 14.26 -9.36 10.98
N ASP A 161 14.32 -9.08 9.68
CA ASP A 161 15.56 -8.75 8.96
C ASP A 161 15.82 -7.23 8.96
N ALA A 162 14.86 -6.42 9.44
CA ALA A 162 14.93 -4.97 9.40
C ALA A 162 15.94 -4.35 10.36
N GLY A 163 16.43 -5.11 11.36
CA GLY A 163 17.36 -4.62 12.38
C GLY A 163 16.88 -3.33 13.06
N ALA A 164 17.82 -2.42 13.34
CA ALA A 164 17.52 -1.05 13.75
C ALA A 164 17.40 -0.16 12.50
N LEU A 165 16.16 0.18 12.13
CA LEU A 165 15.84 1.01 10.98
C LEU A 165 15.27 2.36 11.46
N PRO A 166 15.67 3.51 10.88
CA PRO A 166 15.07 4.80 11.21
C PRO A 166 13.54 4.76 11.09
N GLY A 167 12.85 5.31 12.09
CA GLY A 167 11.39 5.34 12.12
C GLY A 167 10.69 4.02 12.45
N LEU A 168 11.40 2.87 12.48
CA LEU A 168 10.78 1.57 12.76
C LEU A 168 10.64 1.31 14.27
N GLY A 169 9.73 2.06 14.89
CA GLY A 169 9.36 1.92 16.29
C GLY A 169 8.30 0.84 16.53
N GLU A 170 7.80 0.81 17.77
CA GLU A 170 6.81 -0.15 18.24
C GLU A 170 5.45 0.00 17.52
N ARG A 171 5.05 1.25 17.24
CA ARG A 171 3.81 1.55 16.49
C ARG A 171 3.91 1.09 15.05
N GLU A 172 5.02 1.38 14.39
CA GLU A 172 5.26 1.01 13.00
C GLU A 172 5.32 -0.50 12.83
N ARG A 173 6.09 -1.20 13.68
CA ARG A 173 6.12 -2.67 13.69
C ARG A 173 4.75 -3.28 13.90
N THR A 174 3.94 -2.70 14.79
CA THR A 174 2.59 -3.18 15.05
C THR A 174 1.65 -2.96 13.86
N ILE A 175 1.69 -1.79 13.23
CA ILE A 175 0.91 -1.50 12.01
C ILE A 175 1.28 -2.49 10.90
N ILE A 176 2.58 -2.65 10.63
CA ILE A 176 3.05 -3.53 9.55
C ILE A 176 2.64 -4.97 9.81
N ARG A 177 2.85 -5.47 11.04
CA ARG A 177 2.47 -6.84 11.43
C ARG A 177 0.96 -7.06 11.32
N VAL A 178 0.14 -6.14 11.84
CA VAL A 178 -1.32 -6.27 11.80
C VAL A 178 -1.83 -6.25 10.36
N ALA A 179 -1.32 -5.34 9.51
CA ALA A 179 -1.72 -5.30 8.10
C ALA A 179 -1.34 -6.60 7.36
N ARG A 180 -0.13 -7.12 7.58
CA ARG A 180 0.34 -8.40 7.03
C ARG A 180 -0.52 -9.57 7.47
N GLU A 181 -0.78 -9.70 8.78
CA GLU A 181 -1.61 -10.78 9.32
C GLU A 181 -3.06 -10.66 8.86
N LEU A 182 -3.61 -9.44 8.77
CA LEU A 182 -4.98 -9.23 8.32
C LEU A 182 -5.21 -9.66 6.86
N ILE A 183 -4.18 -9.54 6.02
CA ILE A 183 -4.26 -9.84 4.58
C ILE A 183 -3.89 -11.29 4.29
N ASN A 184 -2.85 -11.82 4.92
CA ASN A 184 -2.26 -13.11 4.56
C ASN A 184 -2.67 -14.26 5.49
N GLU A 185 -3.20 -13.96 6.69
CA GLU A 185 -3.59 -14.99 7.66
C GLU A 185 -5.12 -15.05 7.83
N PRO A 186 -5.68 -16.17 8.31
CA PRO A 186 -7.12 -16.26 8.56
C PRO A 186 -7.65 -15.23 9.58
N LYS A 187 -6.77 -14.73 10.46
CA LYS A 187 -7.06 -13.69 11.44
C LYS A 187 -5.77 -13.12 12.02
N VAL A 188 -5.86 -11.88 12.51
CA VAL A 188 -4.81 -11.27 13.33
C VAL A 188 -4.61 -12.08 14.61
N SER A 189 -3.35 -12.32 14.96
CA SER A 189 -2.96 -13.04 16.17
C SER A 189 -3.39 -12.29 17.43
N ALA A 190 -3.65 -13.03 18.52
CA ALA A 190 -4.03 -12.42 19.79
C ALA A 190 -2.95 -11.46 20.31
N ALA A 191 -1.67 -11.80 20.11
CA ALA A 191 -0.55 -10.95 20.50
C ALA A 191 -0.50 -9.64 19.71
N ALA A 192 -0.66 -9.68 18.38
CA ALA A 192 -0.71 -8.47 17.56
C ALA A 192 -1.95 -7.62 17.89
N PHE A 193 -3.10 -8.25 18.15
CA PHE A 193 -4.32 -7.55 18.52
C PHE A 193 -4.23 -6.84 19.89
N VAL A 194 -3.70 -7.53 20.92
CA VAL A 194 -3.48 -6.92 22.25
C VAL A 194 -2.53 -5.73 22.14
N GLU A 195 -1.46 -5.88 21.35
CA GLU A 195 -0.49 -4.81 21.16
C GLU A 195 -1.09 -3.62 20.40
N ALA A 196 -1.85 -3.86 19.34
CA ALA A 196 -2.55 -2.82 18.61
C ALA A 196 -3.55 -2.07 19.52
N GLN A 197 -4.28 -2.78 20.37
CA GLN A 197 -5.18 -2.15 21.34
C GLN A 197 -4.43 -1.30 22.36
N ARG A 198 -3.27 -1.74 22.84
CA ARG A 198 -2.44 -0.99 23.77
C ARG A 198 -1.94 0.33 23.15
N LEU A 199 -1.56 0.30 21.88
CA LEU A 199 -0.96 1.43 21.18
C LEU A 199 -1.96 2.40 20.56
N PHE A 200 -3.09 1.89 20.07
CA PHE A 200 -4.07 2.65 19.26
C PHE A 200 -5.48 2.65 19.85
N GLY A 201 -5.71 1.93 20.95
CA GLY A 201 -7.01 1.76 21.56
C GLY A 201 -7.94 0.83 20.78
N LYS A 202 -9.23 0.89 21.10
CA LYS A 202 -10.26 -0.04 20.56
C LYS A 202 -10.83 0.37 19.20
N LYS A 203 -10.43 1.53 18.67
CA LYS A 203 -10.91 2.01 17.37
C LYS A 203 -10.12 1.29 16.28
N GLY A 204 -10.63 0.13 15.84
CA GLY A 204 -10.05 -0.62 14.71
C GLY A 204 -10.16 0.15 13.41
N VAL A 205 -9.24 -0.09 12.46
CA VAL A 205 -9.27 0.54 11.14
C VAL A 205 -8.73 -0.44 10.10
N GLY A 206 -9.47 -0.58 8.99
CA GLY A 206 -9.02 -1.28 7.79
C GLY A 206 -10.05 -1.15 6.67
N TYR A 207 -9.92 -0.13 5.81
CA TYR A 207 -10.75 0.00 4.59
C TYR A 207 -9.95 -0.05 3.29
N TYR A 208 -8.61 0.01 3.38
CA TYR A 208 -7.77 0.00 2.19
C TYR A 208 -7.81 -1.34 1.46
N THR A 209 -8.12 -2.46 2.10
CA THR A 209 -8.44 -3.72 1.40
C THR A 209 -9.63 -3.56 0.45
N PHE A 210 -10.69 -2.86 0.86
CA PHE A 210 -11.85 -2.56 0.01
C PHE A 210 -11.47 -1.65 -1.17
N VAL A 211 -10.63 -0.64 -0.94
CA VAL A 211 -10.07 0.20 -2.02
C VAL A 211 -9.30 -0.65 -3.02
N ASN A 212 -8.40 -1.51 -2.54
CA ASN A 212 -7.56 -2.35 -3.38
C ASN A 212 -8.36 -3.38 -4.18
N TYR A 213 -9.39 -4.00 -3.59
CA TYR A 213 -10.28 -4.88 -4.34
C TYR A 213 -11.14 -4.12 -5.35
N THR A 214 -11.53 -2.87 -5.06
CA THR A 214 -12.16 -2.01 -6.07
C THR A 214 -11.20 -1.80 -7.25
N LEU A 215 -9.95 -1.41 -6.97
CA LEU A 215 -8.94 -1.18 -8.01
C LEU A 215 -8.71 -2.42 -8.88
N LYS A 216 -8.60 -3.60 -8.27
CA LYS A 216 -8.44 -4.89 -8.98
C LYS A 216 -9.66 -5.27 -9.80
N MET A 217 -10.87 -5.14 -9.23
CA MET A 217 -12.12 -5.51 -9.90
C MET A 217 -12.33 -4.71 -11.19
N PHE A 218 -12.01 -3.41 -11.14
CA PHE A 218 -12.22 -2.50 -12.27
C PHE A 218 -10.96 -2.25 -13.11
N ASP A 219 -9.84 -2.91 -12.76
CA ASP A 219 -8.55 -2.80 -13.44
C ASP A 219 -8.13 -1.34 -13.67
N VAL A 220 -8.12 -0.59 -12.57
CA VAL A 220 -7.88 0.86 -12.60
C VAL A 220 -6.40 1.13 -12.89
N GLN A 221 -6.14 1.83 -13.99
CA GLN A 221 -4.82 2.13 -14.51
C GLN A 221 -4.27 3.47 -14.01
N ARG A 222 -2.94 3.54 -14.01
CA ARG A 222 -2.22 4.82 -14.01
C ARG A 222 -2.18 5.36 -15.44
N THR A 223 -2.21 6.68 -15.59
CA THR A 223 -2.25 7.30 -16.93
C THR A 223 -0.92 7.16 -17.66
N PRO A 224 -0.90 7.08 -19.00
CA PRO A 224 0.32 7.22 -19.77
C PRO A 224 1.12 8.48 -19.38
N GLY A 225 2.45 8.38 -19.38
CA GLY A 225 3.37 9.43 -18.91
C GLY A 225 3.51 9.55 -17.40
N SER A 226 2.77 8.76 -16.61
CA SER A 226 3.00 8.62 -15.17
C SER A 226 3.97 7.47 -14.86
N THR A 227 4.38 7.33 -13.60
CA THR A 227 5.31 6.28 -13.17
C THR A 227 4.65 5.21 -12.30
N LEU A 228 5.17 3.99 -12.39
CA LEU A 228 4.88 2.86 -11.51
C LEU A 228 5.99 2.75 -10.47
N LEU A 229 5.61 2.79 -9.20
CA LEU A 229 6.54 2.93 -8.06
C LEU A 229 6.68 1.64 -7.23
N LEU A 230 6.03 0.56 -7.67
CA LEU A 230 6.03 -0.74 -6.99
C LEU A 230 6.61 -1.78 -7.96
N PRO A 231 7.66 -2.52 -7.58
CA PRO A 231 8.04 -3.70 -8.34
C PRO A 231 7.01 -4.80 -8.07
N LEU A 232 6.23 -5.15 -9.08
CA LEU A 232 5.35 -6.31 -9.05
C LEU A 232 6.12 -7.59 -9.46
N PRO A 233 5.70 -8.77 -8.98
CA PRO A 233 6.25 -10.07 -9.40
C PRO A 233 6.09 -10.36 -10.90
#